data_AF-A0A1G3MK89-F1
#
_entry.id   AF-A0A1G3MK89-F1
#
_cell.length_a   1.000
_cell.length_b   1.000
_cell.length_c   1.000
_cell.angle_alpha   90.00
_cell.angle_beta   90.00
_cell.angle_gamma   90.00
#
_symmetry.space_group_name_H-M   'P 1'
#
loop_
_entity.id
_entity.type
_entity.pdbx_description
1 polymer ?
#
loop_
_entity_poly.entity_id
_entity_poly.type
_entity_poly.pdbx_seq_one_letter_code
_entity_poly.pdbx_strand_id
1 'polypeptide(L)'
;MGLIDYLTGWATKRRGGVAVASVELPPALPCRYLEEPAPLSYQAASFLLPLAYSVGGLPCRARLSRLVVGSPAELLAGVEPGPVAAGELAVEGVWFRWQAVTPAGPLGAWWHFPASGASFGGGGPADTAWPAQVQAIASAAAAQLKASLAAVPALAPSAFRAAACAAPAGGTGAVTGDWLRADFVYAIRGQFRPASVFCASTYLFSLARALGCPNPIRPDDPLSALAAASAAWLGASCRPTWLSRRLPFISAAGARIYLPVYELFNLLSLADLRLVIQNALVPQLRGPDLGALFLYRQRPGTPSGQPTANAAATRAARPAGTAGTAGTAERMMYPLSFDHRRNDSLFPPTVFQDGRLDPATAAPDATDFLQRNDQAYRLLFLALYSGRLALSPAGAALIRDIHAAVIQEPAQQRLEVALTSGQPLAALVKLPERVARRAVELSDARLLASLAHGSPPVLAFVSRWCSRRKQAAMADAGRLLERALADGTADSDQLLADRVAILDQARAVMATERRDQEQELARRRRR
;
A
#
# COMPACT_ATOMS: atom_id res chain seq x y z
N MET A 1 -2.28 35.73 -47.67
CA MET A 1 -2.87 34.38 -47.64
C MET A 1 -2.23 33.66 -46.48
N GLY A 2 -3.02 33.39 -45.45
CA GLY A 2 -2.55 33.32 -44.06
C GLY A 2 -2.44 31.92 -43.49
N LEU A 3 -1.65 31.83 -42.43
CA LEU A 3 -1.41 30.68 -41.54
C LEU A 3 -2.69 29.96 -41.04
N ILE A 4 -3.86 30.58 -41.21
CA ILE A 4 -5.17 30.03 -40.89
C ILE A 4 -5.56 28.90 -41.87
N ASP A 5 -5.17 28.98 -43.15
CA ASP A 5 -5.48 27.94 -44.15
C ASP A 5 -4.63 26.67 -43.95
N TYR A 6 -3.47 26.79 -43.29
CA TYR A 6 -2.64 25.64 -42.92
C TYR A 6 -3.17 24.91 -41.67
N LEU A 7 -3.88 25.60 -40.78
CA LEU A 7 -4.43 25.03 -39.55
C LEU A 7 -5.84 24.44 -39.74
N THR A 8 -6.64 24.95 -40.67
CA THR A 8 -7.95 24.35 -41.03
C THR A 8 -7.83 23.07 -41.86
N GLY A 9 -6.74 22.89 -42.62
CA GLY A 9 -6.45 21.65 -43.35
C GLY A 9 -6.11 20.44 -42.47
N TRP A 10 -5.76 20.67 -41.19
CA TRP A 10 -5.43 19.60 -40.24
C TRP A 10 -6.65 19.08 -39.46
N ALA A 11 -7.74 19.86 -39.40
CA ALA A 11 -8.93 19.53 -38.62
C ALA A 11 -9.95 18.64 -39.36
N THR A 12 -9.87 18.52 -40.70
CA THR A 12 -10.84 17.77 -41.51
C THR A 12 -10.31 16.45 -42.09
N LYS A 13 -9.07 16.04 -41.77
CA LYS A 13 -8.46 14.79 -42.28
C LYS A 13 -8.25 13.66 -41.24
N ARG A 14 -8.86 13.76 -40.05
CA ARG A 14 -8.83 12.71 -38.99
C ARG A 14 -10.21 12.08 -38.68
N ARG A 15 -11.02 11.84 -39.72
CA ARG A 15 -12.10 10.82 -39.71
C ARG A 15 -11.80 9.63 -40.63
N GLY A 16 -10.52 9.39 -40.92
CA GLY A 16 -10.03 8.12 -41.42
C GLY A 16 -9.16 7.50 -40.34
N GLY A 17 -9.50 6.28 -39.91
CA GLY A 17 -8.73 5.52 -38.92
C GLY A 17 -7.28 5.37 -39.38
N VAL A 18 -6.40 6.19 -38.80
CA VAL A 18 -4.97 5.91 -38.83
C VAL A 18 -4.76 4.90 -37.72
N ALA A 19 -4.59 3.64 -38.11
CA ALA A 19 -3.98 2.63 -37.27
C ALA A 19 -2.71 3.26 -36.68
N VAL A 20 -2.74 3.54 -35.38
CA VAL A 20 -1.52 3.76 -34.62
C VAL A 20 -0.72 2.50 -34.88
N ALA A 21 0.38 2.61 -35.62
CA ALA A 21 1.38 1.56 -35.63
C ALA A 21 1.74 1.38 -34.16
N SER A 22 1.18 0.33 -33.56
CA SER A 22 1.61 -0.19 -32.28
C SER A 22 3.12 -0.29 -32.42
N VAL A 23 3.84 0.55 -31.69
CA VAL A 23 5.19 0.17 -31.29
C VAL A 23 4.96 -1.15 -30.58
N GLU A 24 5.16 -2.26 -31.28
CA GLU A 24 5.24 -3.57 -30.66
C GLU A 24 6.44 -3.46 -29.74
N LEU A 25 6.15 -3.08 -28.49
CA LEU A 25 7.03 -3.36 -27.38
C LEU A 25 7.40 -4.82 -27.55
N PRO A 26 8.71 -5.17 -27.61
CA PRO A 26 9.10 -6.56 -27.69
C PRO A 26 8.32 -7.31 -26.61
N PRO A 27 7.69 -8.47 -26.93
CA PRO A 27 6.90 -9.19 -25.95
C PRO A 27 7.77 -9.35 -24.72
N ALA A 28 7.32 -8.78 -23.59
CA ALA A 28 8.06 -8.88 -22.35
C ALA A 28 8.34 -10.37 -22.14
N LEU A 29 9.63 -10.74 -22.19
CA LEU A 29 10.03 -12.11 -21.93
C LEU A 29 9.49 -12.47 -20.54
N PRO A 30 8.85 -13.64 -20.36
CA PRO A 30 8.32 -14.01 -19.07
C PRO A 30 9.44 -13.94 -18.04
N CYS A 31 9.26 -13.10 -17.02
CA CYS A 31 10.24 -12.94 -15.97
C CYS A 31 10.35 -14.28 -15.25
N ARG A 32 11.46 -14.99 -15.42
CA ARG A 32 11.71 -16.26 -14.73
C ARG A 32 12.10 -16.07 -13.27
N TYR A 33 12.37 -14.83 -12.86
CA TYR A 33 13.00 -14.52 -11.60
C TYR A 33 12.63 -13.15 -11.05
N LEU A 34 12.34 -13.08 -9.74
CA LEU A 34 12.15 -11.83 -8.99
C LEU A 34 12.73 -11.95 -7.57
N GLU A 35 13.67 -11.05 -7.25
CA GLU A 35 14.16 -10.80 -5.89
C GLU A 35 13.31 -9.74 -5.21
N GLU A 36 13.02 -9.94 -3.92
CA GLU A 36 12.25 -9.01 -3.08
C GLU A 36 10.95 -8.53 -3.75
N PRO A 37 10.05 -9.45 -4.13
CA PRO A 37 8.83 -9.09 -4.81
C PRO A 37 8.03 -8.11 -3.95
N ALA A 38 7.50 -7.04 -4.58
CA ALA A 38 6.66 -6.07 -3.89
C ALA A 38 5.55 -6.80 -3.12
N PRO A 39 5.50 -6.72 -1.76
CA PRO A 39 4.65 -7.59 -0.94
C PRO A 39 3.15 -7.51 -1.25
N LEU A 40 2.70 -6.41 -1.87
CA LEU A 40 1.32 -6.21 -2.28
C LEU A 40 0.99 -6.81 -3.66
N SER A 41 1.96 -6.88 -4.56
CA SER A 41 1.75 -7.38 -5.92
C SER A 41 1.54 -8.89 -5.98
N TYR A 42 1.90 -9.63 -4.92
CA TYR A 42 1.86 -11.09 -4.86
C TYR A 42 1.12 -11.63 -3.63
N GLN A 43 0.08 -10.91 -3.19
CA GLN A 43 -0.78 -11.29 -2.05
C GLN A 43 -1.41 -12.68 -2.14
N ALA A 44 -1.71 -13.14 -3.36
CA ALA A 44 -2.22 -14.49 -3.59
C ALA A 44 -1.22 -15.58 -3.20
N ALA A 45 0.06 -15.24 -2.92
CA ALA A 45 1.00 -16.15 -2.29
C ALA A 45 0.50 -16.64 -0.92
N SER A 46 -0.45 -15.96 -0.28
CA SER A 46 -1.16 -16.44 0.91
C SER A 46 -1.93 -17.75 0.70
N PHE A 47 -2.28 -18.12 -0.54
CA PHE A 47 -2.86 -19.41 -0.90
C PHE A 47 -1.81 -20.51 -1.14
N LEU A 48 -0.54 -20.13 -1.33
CA LEU A 48 0.59 -21.07 -1.31
C LEU A 48 1.02 -21.35 0.12
N LEU A 49 1.13 -20.28 0.91
CA LEU A 49 1.59 -20.28 2.29
C LEU A 49 0.98 -19.11 3.05
N PRO A 50 0.24 -19.32 4.14
CA PRO A 50 -0.37 -18.22 4.87
C PRO A 50 0.67 -17.21 5.37
N LEU A 51 0.50 -15.94 4.99
CA LEU A 51 1.41 -14.86 5.37
C LEU A 51 1.27 -14.44 6.84
N ALA A 52 0.12 -14.73 7.46
CA ALA A 52 -0.14 -14.46 8.87
C ALA A 52 -1.08 -15.52 9.47
N TYR A 53 -0.71 -16.06 10.62
CA TYR A 53 -1.51 -17.01 11.41
C TYR A 53 -0.96 -17.08 12.84
N SER A 54 -1.53 -17.93 13.70
CA SER A 54 -1.05 -18.13 15.07
C SER A 54 -0.81 -19.59 15.39
N VAL A 55 0.28 -19.88 16.11
CA VAL A 55 0.62 -21.20 16.63
C VAL A 55 0.56 -21.14 18.16
N GLY A 56 -0.44 -21.77 18.76
CA GLY A 56 -0.63 -21.73 20.22
C GLY A 56 -0.73 -20.30 20.79
N GLY A 57 -1.35 -19.37 20.06
CA GLY A 57 -1.48 -17.96 20.43
C GLY A 57 -0.27 -17.08 20.09
N LEU A 58 0.83 -17.66 19.58
CA LEU A 58 1.97 -16.89 19.09
C LEU A 58 1.78 -16.49 17.63
N PRO A 59 1.92 -15.21 17.27
CA PRO A 59 1.79 -14.78 15.89
C PRO A 59 2.97 -15.29 15.05
N CYS A 60 2.66 -15.96 13.95
CA CYS A 60 3.58 -16.34 12.89
C CYS A 60 3.36 -15.43 11.69
N ARG A 61 4.45 -14.87 11.16
CA ARG A 61 4.40 -13.97 9.99
C ARG A 61 5.36 -14.48 8.94
N ALA A 62 4.91 -14.57 7.68
CA ALA A 62 5.73 -14.90 6.54
C ALA A 62 5.81 -13.70 5.59
N ARG A 63 7.00 -13.42 5.08
CA ARG A 63 7.21 -12.46 3.98
C ARG A 63 7.76 -13.19 2.78
N LEU A 64 7.11 -13.06 1.64
CA LEU A 64 7.64 -13.52 0.36
C LEU A 64 8.93 -12.74 0.04
N SER A 65 10.05 -13.44 -0.12
CA SER A 65 11.37 -12.84 -0.36
C SER A 65 11.89 -13.06 -1.77
N ARG A 66 11.45 -14.12 -2.45
CA ARG A 66 11.94 -14.48 -3.78
C ARG A 66 10.90 -15.32 -4.52
N LEU A 67 10.77 -15.10 -5.82
CA LEU A 67 9.98 -15.92 -6.74
C LEU A 67 10.89 -16.42 -7.88
N VAL A 68 10.86 -17.72 -8.14
CA VAL A 68 11.63 -18.36 -9.20
C VAL A 68 10.73 -19.30 -9.98
N VAL A 69 10.83 -19.25 -11.31
CA VAL A 69 10.13 -20.16 -12.22
C VAL A 69 11.19 -20.96 -12.97
N GLY A 70 11.02 -22.28 -13.03
CA GLY A 70 11.97 -23.15 -13.71
C GLY A 70 11.53 -24.60 -13.71
N SER A 71 12.36 -25.47 -14.25
CA SER A 71 12.08 -26.91 -14.22
C SER A 71 12.14 -27.43 -12.77
N PRO A 72 11.40 -28.52 -12.45
CA PRO A 72 11.45 -29.11 -11.11
C PRO A 72 12.87 -29.45 -10.66
N ALA A 73 13.70 -29.97 -11.56
CA ALA A 73 15.09 -30.33 -11.28
C ALA A 73 15.94 -29.10 -10.92
N GLU A 74 15.83 -28.00 -11.67
CA GLU A 74 16.56 -26.76 -11.40
C GLU A 74 16.15 -26.12 -10.06
N LEU A 75 14.84 -26.07 -9.78
CA LEU A 75 14.34 -25.44 -8.56
C LEU A 75 14.70 -26.21 -7.29
N LEU A 76 14.72 -27.54 -7.38
CA LEU A 76 15.12 -28.42 -6.28
C LEU A 76 16.64 -28.44 -6.08
N ALA A 77 17.43 -28.33 -7.15
CA ALA A 77 18.89 -28.18 -7.07
C ALA A 77 19.33 -26.82 -6.51
N GLY A 78 18.53 -25.76 -6.73
CA GLY A 78 18.78 -24.42 -6.18
C GLY A 78 18.42 -24.26 -4.70
N VAL A 79 17.97 -25.32 -4.01
CA VAL A 79 17.88 -25.32 -2.55
C VAL A 79 19.27 -25.70 -2.04
N GLU A 80 20.06 -24.71 -1.61
CA GLU A 80 21.49 -24.90 -1.29
C GLU A 80 21.78 -26.25 -0.62
N PRO A 81 22.54 -27.14 -1.28
CA PRO A 81 23.13 -28.28 -0.61
C PRO A 81 24.33 -27.78 0.20
N GLY A 82 24.41 -28.16 1.47
CA GLY A 82 25.73 -28.26 2.11
C GLY A 82 26.68 -29.11 1.24
N PRO A 83 28.00 -28.97 1.40
CA PRO A 83 28.96 -29.48 0.42
C PRO A 83 29.02 -31.01 0.48
N VAL A 84 28.26 -31.73 -0.34
CA VAL A 84 28.44 -33.16 -0.56
C VAL A 84 28.20 -33.51 -2.04
N ALA A 85 29.07 -34.41 -2.52
CA ALA A 85 29.20 -34.84 -3.90
C ALA A 85 27.92 -35.38 -4.54
N ALA A 86 27.87 -35.28 -5.87
CA ALA A 86 26.77 -35.72 -6.72
C ALA A 86 26.34 -37.17 -6.46
N GLY A 87 25.10 -37.34 -6.01
CA GLY A 87 24.44 -38.62 -5.78
C GLY A 87 23.59 -38.55 -4.52
N GLU A 88 22.26 -38.44 -4.69
CA GLU A 88 21.25 -38.16 -3.65
C GLU A 88 21.13 -36.67 -3.26
N LEU A 89 20.20 -35.97 -3.92
CA LEU A 89 19.68 -34.65 -3.53
C LEU A 89 18.91 -34.75 -2.20
N ALA A 90 19.60 -35.01 -1.08
CA ALA A 90 19.03 -34.87 0.24
C ALA A 90 19.09 -33.39 0.65
N VAL A 91 18.10 -32.62 0.22
CA VAL A 91 17.85 -31.28 0.78
C VAL A 91 17.47 -31.48 2.25
N GLU A 92 18.38 -31.18 3.18
CA GLU A 92 18.14 -31.34 4.62
C GLU A 92 17.01 -30.42 5.11
N GLY A 93 15.93 -31.01 5.61
CA GLY A 93 14.76 -30.27 6.10
C GLY A 93 13.50 -31.12 6.19
N VAL A 94 12.42 -30.51 6.70
CA VAL A 94 11.11 -31.16 6.82
C VAL A 94 10.20 -30.70 5.69
N TRP A 95 9.62 -31.66 4.98
CA TRP A 95 8.71 -31.42 3.87
C TRP A 95 7.27 -31.70 4.28
N PHE A 96 6.37 -30.84 3.81
CA PHE A 96 4.93 -31.02 3.94
C PHE A 96 4.27 -30.90 2.58
N ARG A 97 3.23 -31.69 2.35
CA ARG A 97 2.36 -31.54 1.19
C ARG A 97 0.96 -31.23 1.67
N TRP A 98 0.38 -30.19 1.10
CA TRP A 98 -1.05 -29.94 1.24
C TRP A 98 -1.76 -30.09 -0.10
N GLN A 99 -3.00 -30.55 -0.03
CA GLN A 99 -3.87 -30.78 -1.18
C GLN A 99 -5.31 -30.42 -0.82
N ALA A 100 -6.00 -29.82 -1.78
CA ALA A 100 -7.39 -29.46 -1.68
C ALA A 100 -8.13 -29.89 -2.96
N VAL A 101 -9.33 -30.45 -2.79
CA VAL A 101 -10.26 -30.66 -3.90
C VAL A 101 -11.28 -29.53 -3.85
N THR A 102 -11.32 -28.72 -4.91
CA THR A 102 -12.18 -27.52 -4.99
C THR A 102 -13.06 -27.58 -6.24
N PRO A 103 -14.15 -26.78 -6.31
CA PRO A 103 -14.93 -26.62 -7.53
C PRO A 103 -14.10 -26.19 -8.75
N ALA A 104 -13.03 -25.42 -8.53
CA ALA A 104 -12.09 -25.00 -9.57
C ALA A 104 -11.07 -26.09 -9.99
N GLY A 105 -11.10 -27.26 -9.35
CA GLY A 105 -10.18 -28.37 -9.59
C GLY A 105 -9.27 -28.69 -8.40
N PRO A 106 -8.36 -29.67 -8.55
CA PRO A 106 -7.40 -30.02 -7.51
C PRO A 106 -6.32 -28.95 -7.38
N LEU A 107 -6.01 -28.57 -6.14
CA LEU A 107 -4.98 -27.60 -5.78
C LEU A 107 -4.01 -28.23 -4.78
N GLY A 108 -2.75 -27.82 -4.81
CA GLY A 108 -1.77 -28.28 -3.83
C GLY A 108 -0.38 -27.68 -4.05
N ALA A 109 0.41 -27.71 -2.99
CA ALA A 109 1.80 -27.30 -3.01
C ALA A 109 2.62 -28.11 -1.99
N TRP A 110 3.94 -28.04 -2.13
CA TRP A 110 4.90 -28.59 -1.19
C TRP A 110 5.56 -27.47 -0.41
N TRP A 111 5.60 -27.59 0.91
CA TRP A 111 6.33 -26.70 1.80
C TRP A 111 7.63 -27.38 2.23
N HIS A 112 8.71 -26.61 2.21
CA HIS A 112 10.01 -27.01 2.69
C HIS A 112 10.44 -26.08 3.83
N PHE A 113 10.73 -26.67 4.98
CA PHE A 113 11.30 -25.99 6.13
C PHE A 113 12.73 -26.52 6.34
N PRO A 114 13.77 -25.73 6.05
CA PRO A 114 15.15 -26.18 6.14
C PRO A 114 15.54 -26.58 7.58
N ALA A 115 16.51 -27.48 7.68
CA ALA A 115 17.09 -27.87 8.96
C ALA A 115 17.67 -26.65 9.70
N SER A 116 17.54 -26.64 11.03
CA SER A 116 17.82 -25.45 11.84
C SER A 116 19.27 -24.97 11.79
N GLY A 117 20.20 -25.85 11.36
CA GLY A 117 21.64 -25.60 11.27
C GLY A 117 22.14 -24.96 9.98
N ALA A 118 21.33 -24.82 8.93
CA ALA A 118 21.81 -24.38 7.61
C ALA A 118 22.08 -22.86 7.49
N SER A 119 21.83 -22.04 8.52
CA SER A 119 21.96 -20.57 8.38
C SER A 119 22.39 -19.77 9.61
N PHE A 120 22.35 -20.34 10.82
CA PHE A 120 22.69 -19.61 12.05
C PHE A 120 23.32 -20.58 13.05
N GLY A 121 24.65 -20.59 13.13
CA GLY A 121 25.44 -21.62 13.80
C GLY A 121 24.97 -22.02 15.20
N GLY A 122 24.93 -23.34 15.43
CA GLY A 122 25.27 -23.95 16.72
C GLY A 122 24.14 -24.58 17.53
N GLY A 123 23.96 -25.91 17.38
CA GLY A 123 23.87 -26.97 18.39
C GLY A 123 23.11 -26.76 19.72
N GLY A 124 22.15 -25.84 19.79
CA GLY A 124 21.45 -25.51 21.03
C GLY A 124 20.21 -26.40 21.28
N PRO A 125 19.61 -26.37 22.48
CA PRO A 125 18.34 -27.06 22.77
C PRO A 125 17.17 -26.61 21.88
N ALA A 126 17.30 -25.45 21.22
CA ALA A 126 16.37 -24.96 20.21
C ALA A 126 16.40 -25.79 18.91
N ASP A 127 17.53 -26.41 18.57
CA ASP A 127 17.70 -27.23 17.36
C ASP A 127 17.02 -28.60 17.52
N THR A 128 17.13 -29.21 18.70
CA THR A 128 16.46 -30.48 19.01
C THR A 128 14.93 -30.39 19.04
N ALA A 129 14.39 -29.20 19.30
CA ALA A 129 12.94 -28.95 19.32
C ALA A 129 12.37 -28.53 17.96
N TRP A 130 13.21 -28.24 16.97
CA TRP A 130 12.81 -27.69 15.69
C TRP A 130 11.82 -28.58 14.90
N PRO A 131 12.01 -29.91 14.79
CA PRO A 131 11.06 -30.76 14.05
C PRO A 131 9.63 -30.70 14.62
N ALA A 132 9.50 -30.72 15.96
CA ALA A 132 8.21 -30.61 16.63
C ALA A 132 7.58 -29.22 16.44
N GLN A 133 8.39 -28.16 16.46
CA GLN A 133 7.93 -26.79 16.19
C GLN A 133 7.45 -26.65 14.74
N VAL A 134 8.21 -27.17 13.78
CA VAL A 134 7.84 -27.16 12.36
C VAL A 134 6.51 -27.87 12.12
N GLN A 135 6.28 -29.01 12.77
CA GLN A 135 4.99 -29.70 12.70
C GLN A 135 3.84 -28.81 13.20
N ALA A 136 4.00 -28.13 14.34
CA ALA A 136 2.98 -27.23 14.88
C ALA A 136 2.73 -26.01 13.96
N ILE A 137 3.79 -25.46 13.38
CA ILE A 137 3.75 -24.38 12.38
C ILE A 137 2.97 -24.82 11.14
N ALA A 138 3.34 -25.96 10.57
CA ALA A 138 2.70 -26.50 9.37
C ALA A 138 1.21 -26.85 9.63
N SER A 139 0.87 -27.41 10.80
CA SER A 139 -0.53 -27.69 11.15
C SER A 139 -1.37 -26.42 11.30
N ALA A 140 -0.85 -25.37 11.95
CA ALA A 140 -1.55 -24.10 12.06
C ALA A 140 -1.69 -23.38 10.71
N ALA A 141 -0.63 -23.40 9.89
CA ALA A 141 -0.67 -22.88 8.53
C ALA A 141 -1.71 -23.62 7.68
N ALA A 142 -1.78 -24.96 7.77
CA ALA A 142 -2.76 -25.75 7.05
C ALA A 142 -4.20 -25.39 7.43
N ALA A 143 -4.48 -25.19 8.73
CA ALA A 143 -5.79 -24.75 9.20
C ALA A 143 -6.16 -23.36 8.64
N GLN A 144 -5.23 -22.41 8.69
CA GLN A 144 -5.44 -21.07 8.15
C GLN A 144 -5.65 -21.11 6.63
N LEU A 145 -4.86 -21.90 5.90
CA LEU A 145 -4.99 -22.03 4.46
C LEU A 145 -6.35 -22.62 4.07
N LYS A 146 -6.79 -23.67 4.77
CA LYS A 146 -8.12 -24.24 4.56
C LYS A 146 -9.22 -23.19 4.77
N ALA A 147 -9.12 -22.37 5.80
CA ALA A 147 -10.06 -21.28 6.06
C ALA A 147 -10.04 -20.22 4.94
N SER A 148 -8.85 -19.81 4.47
CA SER A 148 -8.70 -18.87 3.36
C SER A 148 -9.32 -19.40 2.06
N LEU A 149 -9.12 -20.67 1.74
CA LEU A 149 -9.75 -21.33 0.58
C LEU A 149 -11.28 -21.37 0.72
N ALA A 150 -11.79 -21.72 1.90
CA ALA A 150 -13.23 -21.78 2.18
C ALA A 150 -13.93 -20.41 2.08
N ALA A 151 -13.20 -19.30 2.27
CA ALA A 151 -13.75 -17.96 2.14
C ALA A 151 -14.10 -17.57 0.69
N VAL A 152 -13.61 -18.31 -0.30
CA VAL A 152 -13.91 -18.10 -1.72
C VAL A 152 -14.76 -19.25 -2.23
N PRO A 153 -16.02 -19.04 -2.63
CA PRO A 153 -16.92 -20.12 -3.03
C PRO A 153 -16.33 -21.07 -4.10
N ALA A 154 -15.63 -20.54 -5.10
CA ALA A 154 -15.00 -21.34 -6.16
C ALA A 154 -13.80 -22.18 -5.68
N LEU A 155 -13.20 -21.84 -4.54
CA LEU A 155 -12.04 -22.51 -3.93
C LEU A 155 -12.42 -23.31 -2.68
N ALA A 156 -13.70 -23.30 -2.28
CA ALA A 156 -14.13 -23.93 -1.05
C ALA A 156 -13.86 -25.45 -1.09
N PRO A 157 -12.99 -25.97 -0.22
CA PRO A 157 -12.51 -27.34 -0.37
C PRO A 157 -13.57 -28.34 0.10
N SER A 158 -13.97 -29.27 -0.79
CA SER A 158 -14.78 -30.44 -0.42
C SER A 158 -13.94 -31.48 0.33
N ALA A 159 -12.62 -31.50 0.07
CA ALA A 159 -11.63 -32.24 0.83
C ALA A 159 -10.35 -31.42 0.97
N PHE A 160 -9.71 -31.48 2.15
CA PHE A 160 -8.44 -30.82 2.42
C PHE A 160 -7.55 -31.74 3.26
N ARG A 161 -6.28 -31.90 2.85
CA ARG A 161 -5.28 -32.70 3.57
C ARG A 161 -3.96 -31.94 3.60
N ALA A 162 -3.27 -31.99 4.73
CA ALA A 162 -1.91 -31.48 4.88
C ALA A 162 -1.13 -32.39 5.83
N ALA A 163 0.02 -32.91 5.39
CA ALA A 163 0.82 -33.85 6.18
C ALA A 163 2.30 -33.76 5.80
N ALA A 164 3.17 -34.25 6.69
CA ALA A 164 4.57 -34.44 6.38
C ALA A 164 4.72 -35.44 5.21
N CYS A 165 5.70 -35.22 4.35
CA CYS A 165 5.94 -36.05 3.17
C CYS A 165 7.43 -36.12 2.84
N ALA A 166 7.80 -36.99 1.88
CA ALA A 166 9.12 -36.94 1.26
C ALA A 166 9.25 -35.70 0.35
N ALA A 167 10.49 -35.30 0.05
CA ALA A 167 10.77 -34.30 -0.97
C ALA A 167 10.17 -34.72 -2.32
N PRO A 168 9.65 -33.78 -3.13
CA PRO A 168 9.11 -34.12 -4.43
C PRO A 168 10.22 -34.66 -5.34
N ALA A 169 10.02 -35.85 -5.93
CA ALA A 169 10.96 -36.40 -6.90
C ALA A 169 10.86 -35.63 -8.22
N GLY A 170 11.95 -34.98 -8.64
CA GLY A 170 12.01 -34.14 -9.84
C GLY A 170 11.80 -34.88 -11.18
N GLY A 171 11.51 -36.18 -11.17
CA GLY A 171 11.42 -37.02 -12.37
C GLY A 171 10.22 -37.97 -12.49
N THR A 172 9.27 -38.03 -11.54
CA THR A 172 8.21 -39.05 -11.60
C THR A 172 6.82 -38.48 -11.87
N GLY A 173 6.49 -38.36 -13.16
CA GLY A 173 5.24 -38.91 -13.72
C GLY A 173 3.91 -38.13 -13.61
N ALA A 174 3.77 -37.04 -12.88
CA ALA A 174 2.45 -36.39 -12.71
C ALA A 174 2.35 -34.91 -13.10
N VAL A 175 3.47 -34.21 -13.25
CA VAL A 175 3.46 -32.78 -13.59
C VAL A 175 4.53 -32.50 -14.64
N THR A 176 4.12 -32.47 -15.91
CA THR A 176 4.93 -31.94 -17.00
C THR A 176 4.81 -30.41 -17.00
N GLY A 177 5.94 -29.71 -17.08
CA GLY A 177 5.98 -28.23 -17.19
C GLY A 177 6.68 -27.51 -16.03
N ASP A 178 6.76 -26.19 -16.15
CA ASP A 178 7.47 -25.31 -15.22
C ASP A 178 6.82 -25.31 -13.83
N TRP A 179 7.66 -25.21 -12.81
CA TRP A 179 7.26 -25.05 -11.42
C TRP A 179 7.52 -23.61 -10.97
N LEU A 180 6.79 -23.19 -9.94
CA LEU A 180 7.09 -21.99 -9.17
C LEU A 180 7.72 -22.41 -7.85
N ARG A 181 8.84 -21.78 -7.50
CA ARG A 181 9.38 -21.73 -6.15
C ARG A 181 9.16 -20.34 -5.58
N ALA A 182 8.53 -20.27 -4.42
CA ALA A 182 8.35 -19.07 -3.63
C ALA A 182 9.11 -19.20 -2.31
N ASP A 183 10.12 -18.37 -2.07
CA ASP A 183 10.83 -18.35 -0.80
C ASP A 183 10.21 -17.33 0.14
N PHE A 184 10.14 -17.70 1.41
CA PHE A 184 9.57 -16.91 2.48
C PHE A 184 10.55 -16.80 3.65
N VAL A 185 10.48 -15.67 4.34
CA VAL A 185 11.12 -15.48 5.63
C VAL A 185 10.05 -15.39 6.71
N TYR A 186 10.10 -16.31 7.66
CA TYR A 186 9.19 -16.41 8.78
C TYR A 186 9.73 -15.75 10.03
N ALA A 187 8.94 -14.90 10.67
CA ALA A 187 9.22 -14.39 12.01
C ALA A 187 8.39 -15.14 13.06
N ILE A 188 9.05 -15.85 13.97
CA ILE A 188 8.43 -16.52 15.13
C ILE A 188 9.23 -16.12 16.38
N ARG A 189 8.58 -15.48 17.36
CA ARG A 189 9.25 -14.93 18.56
C ARG A 189 10.46 -14.04 18.24
N GLY A 190 10.40 -13.29 17.13
CA GLY A 190 11.49 -12.42 16.69
C GLY A 190 12.65 -13.12 15.98
N GLN A 191 12.64 -14.46 15.86
CA GLN A 191 13.62 -15.20 15.06
C GLN A 191 13.13 -15.32 13.62
N PHE A 192 14.02 -15.04 12.67
CA PHE A 192 13.76 -15.18 11.25
C PHE A 192 14.21 -16.55 10.74
N ARG A 193 13.32 -17.28 10.08
CA ARG A 193 13.59 -18.62 9.55
C ARG A 193 13.17 -18.69 8.08
N PRO A 194 14.02 -19.19 7.18
CA PRO A 194 13.64 -19.36 5.78
C PRO A 194 12.65 -20.53 5.63
N ALA A 195 11.84 -20.47 4.58
CA ALA A 195 11.02 -21.57 4.11
C ALA A 195 10.79 -21.40 2.60
N SER A 196 10.49 -22.49 1.92
CA SER A 196 10.22 -22.46 0.49
C SER A 196 8.93 -23.20 0.17
N VAL A 197 8.19 -22.72 -0.81
CA VAL A 197 7.01 -23.39 -1.33
C VAL A 197 7.19 -23.67 -2.81
N PHE A 198 6.82 -24.88 -3.21
CA PHE A 198 6.90 -25.37 -4.56
C PHE A 198 5.51 -25.73 -5.04
N CYS A 199 5.12 -25.28 -6.23
CA CYS A 199 3.90 -25.71 -6.88
C CYS A 199 4.07 -25.77 -8.40
N ALA A 200 3.23 -26.57 -9.06
CA ALA A 200 3.14 -26.53 -10.52
C ALA A 200 2.69 -25.13 -10.98
N SER A 201 3.20 -24.62 -12.11
CA SER A 201 2.70 -23.36 -12.69
C SER A 201 1.20 -23.39 -12.97
N THR A 202 0.66 -24.55 -13.37
CA THR A 202 -0.78 -24.82 -13.58
C THR A 202 -1.65 -24.47 -12.37
N TYR A 203 -1.11 -24.60 -11.15
CA TYR A 203 -1.81 -24.20 -9.92
C TYR A 203 -2.20 -22.71 -9.94
N LEU A 204 -1.27 -21.84 -10.37
CA LEU A 204 -1.48 -20.39 -10.31
C LEU A 204 -2.54 -19.94 -11.31
N PHE A 205 -2.58 -20.56 -12.49
CA PHE A 205 -3.62 -20.30 -13.48
C PHE A 205 -5.00 -20.75 -13.00
N SER A 206 -5.09 -21.93 -12.37
CA SER A 206 -6.33 -22.41 -11.74
C SER A 206 -6.79 -21.49 -10.62
N LEU A 207 -5.86 -21.03 -9.77
CA LEU A 207 -6.15 -20.07 -8.69
C LEU A 207 -6.66 -18.73 -9.25
N ALA A 208 -5.97 -18.15 -10.22
CA ALA A 208 -6.35 -16.87 -10.82
C ALA A 208 -7.74 -16.95 -11.50
N ARG A 209 -8.02 -18.05 -12.21
CA ARG A 209 -9.33 -18.29 -12.81
C ARG A 209 -10.44 -18.40 -11.75
N ALA A 210 -10.19 -19.14 -10.68
CA ALA A 210 -11.15 -19.32 -9.58
C ALA A 210 -11.46 -18.00 -8.85
N LEU A 211 -10.49 -17.09 -8.80
CA LEU A 211 -10.66 -15.75 -8.22
C LEU A 211 -11.34 -14.75 -9.17
N GLY A 212 -11.72 -15.18 -10.38
CA GLY A 212 -12.48 -14.35 -11.32
C GLY A 212 -11.62 -13.33 -12.09
N CYS A 213 -10.33 -13.61 -12.31
CA CYS A 213 -9.48 -12.76 -13.15
C CYS A 213 -10.08 -12.63 -14.57
N PRO A 214 -10.40 -11.42 -15.06
CA PRO A 214 -11.15 -11.21 -16.31
C PRO A 214 -10.31 -11.34 -17.59
N ASN A 215 -8.97 -11.34 -17.49
CA ASN A 215 -8.08 -11.37 -18.66
C ASN A 215 -7.56 -12.79 -18.96
N PRO A 216 -7.32 -13.14 -20.24
CA PRO A 216 -6.59 -14.35 -20.59
C PRO A 216 -5.15 -14.21 -20.10
N ILE A 217 -4.87 -14.81 -18.95
CA ILE A 217 -3.50 -14.93 -18.44
C ILE A 217 -2.76 -15.84 -19.41
N ARG A 218 -1.62 -15.38 -19.94
CA ARG A 218 -0.82 -16.21 -20.83
C ARG A 218 -0.33 -17.45 -20.08
N PRO A 219 -0.55 -18.67 -20.60
CA PRO A 219 -0.26 -19.92 -19.88
C PRO A 219 1.24 -20.16 -19.63
N ASP A 220 2.12 -19.32 -20.19
CA ASP A 220 3.58 -19.34 -20.06
C ASP A 220 4.13 -18.32 -19.06
N ASP A 221 3.28 -17.54 -18.38
CA ASP A 221 3.72 -16.54 -17.39
C ASP A 221 3.06 -16.73 -16.00
N PRO A 222 3.60 -17.66 -15.18
CA PRO A 222 3.10 -17.92 -13.83
C PRO A 222 3.25 -16.73 -12.88
N LEU A 223 4.23 -15.84 -13.06
CA LEU A 223 4.37 -14.66 -12.20
C LEU A 223 3.27 -13.65 -12.47
N SER A 224 2.95 -13.41 -13.74
CA SER A 224 1.76 -12.60 -14.09
C SER A 224 0.47 -13.25 -13.65
N ALA A 225 0.37 -14.58 -13.65
CA ALA A 225 -0.78 -15.29 -13.10
C ALA A 225 -0.96 -15.04 -11.59
N LEU A 226 0.13 -15.09 -10.82
CA LEU A 226 0.11 -14.80 -9.39
C LEU A 226 -0.22 -13.33 -9.11
N ALA A 227 0.30 -12.40 -9.92
CA ALA A 227 -0.02 -10.98 -9.81
C ALA A 227 -1.49 -10.69 -10.14
N ALA A 228 -2.02 -11.31 -11.20
CA ALA A 228 -3.43 -11.20 -11.59
C ALA A 228 -4.35 -11.81 -10.53
N ALA A 229 -4.02 -13.01 -10.02
CA ALA A 229 -4.72 -13.64 -8.90
C ALA A 229 -4.72 -12.72 -7.67
N SER A 230 -3.59 -12.09 -7.39
CA SER A 230 -3.49 -11.10 -6.32
C SER A 230 -4.43 -9.94 -6.58
N ALA A 231 -4.39 -9.31 -7.75
CA ALA A 231 -5.29 -8.21 -8.09
C ALA A 231 -6.79 -8.59 -7.99
N ALA A 232 -7.17 -9.79 -8.43
CA ALA A 232 -8.55 -10.27 -8.34
C ALA A 232 -8.97 -10.62 -6.90
N TRP A 233 -8.08 -11.27 -6.13
CA TRP A 233 -8.30 -11.53 -4.71
C TRP A 233 -8.46 -10.24 -3.91
N LEU A 234 -7.65 -9.24 -4.23
CA LEU A 234 -7.78 -7.89 -3.69
C LEU A 234 -9.05 -7.18 -4.16
N GLY A 235 -9.45 -7.41 -5.41
CA GLY A 235 -10.64 -6.83 -6.04
C GLY A 235 -11.97 -7.48 -5.63
N ALA A 236 -11.96 -8.66 -5.00
CA ALA A 236 -13.12 -9.27 -4.34
C ALA A 236 -13.49 -8.45 -3.10
N SER A 237 -14.06 -7.27 -3.35
CA SER A 237 -13.91 -6.12 -2.47
C SER A 237 -14.74 -6.21 -1.18
N CYS A 238 -14.13 -5.81 -0.07
CA CYS A 238 -14.86 -5.40 1.15
C CYS A 238 -15.57 -4.04 0.96
N ARG A 239 -15.53 -3.46 -0.26
CA ARG A 239 -15.97 -2.10 -0.58
C ARG A 239 -17.42 -1.84 -0.21
N PRO A 240 -18.41 -2.70 -0.55
CA PRO A 240 -19.79 -2.47 -0.15
C PRO A 240 -19.95 -2.35 1.38
N THR A 241 -19.20 -3.17 2.14
CA THR A 241 -19.27 -3.24 3.59
C THR A 241 -18.80 -1.96 4.27
N TRP A 242 -17.70 -1.36 3.82
CA TRP A 242 -17.21 -0.12 4.44
C TRP A 242 -17.79 1.15 3.81
N LEU A 243 -18.17 1.14 2.52
CA LEU A 243 -18.81 2.29 1.87
C LEU A 243 -20.10 2.71 2.57
N SER A 244 -20.86 1.74 3.11
CA SER A 244 -22.10 1.98 3.87
C SER A 244 -21.88 2.61 5.24
N ARG A 245 -20.64 2.61 5.76
CA ARG A 245 -20.25 3.20 7.05
C ARG A 245 -19.62 4.58 6.93
N ARG A 246 -19.51 5.11 5.71
CA ARG A 246 -18.99 6.47 5.49
C ARG A 246 -19.97 7.50 6.01
N LEU A 247 -19.41 8.58 6.55
CA LEU A 247 -20.16 9.69 7.11
C LEU A 247 -19.88 10.97 6.30
N PRO A 248 -20.85 11.90 6.20
CA PRO A 248 -20.61 13.19 5.58
C PRO A 248 -19.88 14.10 6.58
N PHE A 249 -18.86 14.81 6.10
CA PHE A 249 -18.13 15.84 6.83
C PHE A 249 -18.17 17.13 6.02
N ILE A 250 -18.38 18.25 6.72
CA ILE A 250 -18.33 19.59 6.14
C ILE A 250 -17.12 20.28 6.75
N SER A 251 -16.17 20.67 5.91
CA SER A 251 -14.90 21.30 6.28
C SER A 251 -14.69 22.60 5.52
N ALA A 252 -13.64 23.35 5.84
CA ALA A 252 -13.26 24.54 5.08
C ALA A 252 -12.90 24.21 3.62
N ALA A 253 -12.42 22.98 3.38
CA ALA A 253 -12.11 22.47 2.04
C ALA A 253 -13.37 21.97 1.27
N GLY A 254 -14.55 22.01 1.89
CA GLY A 254 -15.81 21.55 1.30
C GLY A 254 -16.39 20.31 2.00
N ALA A 255 -17.43 19.76 1.37
CA ALA A 255 -18.11 18.56 1.84
C ALA A 255 -17.43 17.28 1.32
N ARG A 256 -17.21 16.30 2.20
CA ARG A 256 -16.57 15.01 1.88
C ARG A 256 -17.33 13.87 2.55
N ILE A 257 -17.61 12.81 1.80
CA ILE A 257 -18.09 11.53 2.34
C ILE A 257 -16.87 10.69 2.70
N TYR A 258 -16.70 10.33 3.97
CA TYR A 258 -15.45 9.81 4.50
C TYR A 258 -15.66 8.66 5.50
N LEU A 259 -14.75 7.69 5.51
CA LEU A 259 -14.72 6.65 6.56
C LEU A 259 -13.69 7.07 7.62
N PRO A 260 -14.07 7.57 8.79
CA PRO A 260 -13.10 7.88 9.84
C PRO A 260 -12.46 6.60 10.39
N VAL A 261 -11.22 6.68 10.86
CA VAL A 261 -10.39 5.54 11.30
C VAL A 261 -11.07 4.71 12.40
N TYR A 262 -11.89 5.35 13.24
CA TYR A 262 -12.66 4.61 14.25
C TYR A 262 -13.72 3.67 13.67
N GLU A 263 -14.24 3.92 12.46
CA GLU A 263 -15.15 2.99 11.78
C GLU A 263 -14.38 1.81 11.16
N LEU A 264 -13.12 2.03 10.73
CA LEU A 264 -12.24 0.93 10.32
C LEU A 264 -12.08 -0.08 11.48
N PHE A 265 -11.98 0.38 12.72
CA PHE A 265 -11.80 -0.52 13.87
C PHE A 265 -12.96 -1.50 14.06
N ASN A 266 -14.18 -1.03 13.79
CA ASN A 266 -15.38 -1.85 13.84
C ASN A 266 -15.39 -2.95 12.77
N LEU A 267 -14.67 -2.76 11.67
CA LEU A 267 -14.63 -3.66 10.52
C LEU A 267 -13.48 -4.68 10.57
N LEU A 268 -12.43 -4.41 11.35
CA LEU A 268 -11.32 -5.34 11.53
C LEU A 268 -11.72 -6.53 12.41
N SER A 269 -10.96 -7.62 12.36
CA SER A 269 -11.02 -8.64 13.42
C SER A 269 -10.41 -8.11 14.71
N LEU A 270 -10.69 -8.72 15.88
CA LEU A 270 -10.05 -8.30 17.14
C LEU A 270 -8.52 -8.44 17.09
N ALA A 271 -8.02 -9.49 16.43
CA ALA A 271 -6.59 -9.71 16.25
C ALA A 271 -5.94 -8.63 15.39
N ASP A 272 -6.54 -8.30 14.24
CA ASP A 272 -6.03 -7.25 13.35
C ASP A 272 -6.11 -5.86 14.00
N LEU A 273 -7.20 -5.60 14.72
CA LEU A 273 -7.41 -4.35 15.45
C LEU A 273 -6.30 -4.10 16.47
N ARG A 274 -5.94 -5.12 17.26
CA ARG A 274 -4.83 -5.03 18.23
C ARG A 274 -3.54 -4.63 17.53
N LEU A 275 -3.23 -5.25 16.39
CA LEU A 275 -2.01 -4.95 15.63
C LEU A 275 -2.04 -3.53 15.03
N VAL A 276 -3.17 -3.10 14.49
CA VAL A 276 -3.34 -1.74 13.97
C VAL A 276 -3.10 -0.70 15.07
N ILE A 277 -3.73 -0.87 16.22
CA ILE A 277 -3.64 0.12 17.31
C ILE A 277 -2.26 0.07 17.97
N GLN A 278 -1.85 -1.09 18.47
CA GLN A 278 -0.68 -1.21 19.36
C GLN A 278 0.64 -1.19 18.59
N ASN A 279 0.68 -1.66 17.33
CA ASN A 279 1.93 -1.78 16.59
C ASN A 279 2.09 -0.72 15.50
N ALA A 280 1.03 0.01 15.13
CA ALA A 280 1.12 1.04 14.10
C ALA A 280 0.69 2.43 14.61
N LEU A 281 -0.51 2.58 15.17
CA LEU A 281 -1.01 3.90 15.55
C LEU A 281 -0.38 4.45 16.83
N VAL A 282 -0.45 3.71 17.95
CA VAL A 282 0.08 4.16 19.26
C VAL A 282 1.59 4.46 19.21
N PRO A 283 2.45 3.65 18.58
CA PRO A 283 3.89 3.94 18.55
C PRO A 283 4.25 5.18 17.72
N GLN A 284 3.41 5.56 16.77
CA GLN A 284 3.71 6.61 15.79
C GLN A 284 2.97 7.92 16.07
N LEU A 285 1.83 7.87 16.77
CA LEU A 285 1.00 9.03 17.12
C LEU A 285 1.03 9.24 18.63
N ARG A 286 1.49 10.41 19.06
CA ARG A 286 1.53 10.77 20.49
C ARG A 286 0.12 11.16 20.96
N GLY A 287 -0.15 11.03 22.26
CA GLY A 287 -1.48 11.17 22.89
C GLY A 287 -2.46 12.14 22.20
N PRO A 288 -2.13 13.45 22.06
CA PRO A 288 -3.01 14.41 21.41
C PRO A 288 -3.29 14.11 19.94
N ASP A 289 -2.28 13.66 19.18
CA ASP A 289 -2.45 13.30 17.76
C ASP A 289 -3.31 12.06 17.58
N LEU A 290 -3.25 11.13 18.54
CA LEU A 290 -4.04 9.92 18.55
C LEU A 290 -5.50 10.23 18.91
N GLY A 291 -5.75 11.08 19.92
CA GLY A 291 -7.10 11.52 20.28
C GLY A 291 -7.81 12.31 19.19
N ALA A 292 -7.07 13.10 18.43
CA ALA A 292 -7.57 13.89 17.30
C ALA A 292 -8.03 13.02 16.10
N LEU A 293 -7.77 11.71 16.11
CA LEU A 293 -8.38 10.78 15.15
C LEU A 293 -9.87 10.48 15.44
N PHE A 294 -10.32 10.77 16.67
CA PHE A 294 -11.66 10.40 17.15
C PHE A 294 -12.56 11.60 17.37
N LEU A 295 -11.99 12.72 17.82
CA LEU A 295 -12.73 13.92 18.23
C LEU A 295 -12.33 15.13 17.42
N TYR A 296 -13.28 16.03 17.18
CA TYR A 296 -12.99 17.36 16.65
C TYR A 296 -13.97 18.42 17.16
N ARG A 297 -13.54 19.66 17.14
CA ARG A 297 -14.36 20.82 17.52
C ARG A 297 -15.13 21.34 16.33
N GLN A 298 -16.41 21.56 16.49
CA GLN A 298 -17.28 22.20 15.51
C GLN A 298 -17.46 23.67 15.88
N ARG A 299 -17.13 24.56 14.94
CA ARG A 299 -17.33 26.00 15.12
C ARG A 299 -18.83 26.34 15.12
N PRO A 300 -19.25 27.35 15.90
CA PRO A 300 -20.62 27.85 15.85
C PRO A 300 -21.01 28.27 14.43
N GLY A 301 -22.20 27.88 13.96
CA GLY A 301 -22.74 28.29 12.65
C GLY A 301 -22.30 27.45 11.45
N THR A 302 -21.40 26.47 11.61
CA THR A 302 -21.10 25.51 10.53
C THR A 302 -22.15 24.39 10.54
N PRO A 303 -22.84 24.09 9.43
CA PRO A 303 -23.78 22.97 9.39
C PRO A 303 -23.04 21.65 9.71
N SER A 304 -23.61 20.82 10.59
CA SER A 304 -23.05 19.49 10.87
C SER A 304 -23.42 18.55 9.72
N GLY A 305 -22.43 18.06 8.98
CA GLY A 305 -22.63 17.02 7.97
C GLY A 305 -22.96 15.64 8.56
N GLN A 306 -22.72 15.42 9.86
CA GLN A 306 -23.04 14.14 10.51
C GLN A 306 -24.55 14.00 10.78
N PRO A 307 -25.15 12.82 10.53
CA PRO A 307 -26.55 12.57 10.88
C PRO A 307 -26.76 12.74 12.38
N THR A 308 -27.73 13.57 12.75
CA THR A 308 -28.10 13.93 14.14
C THR A 308 -28.77 12.80 14.93
N ALA A 309 -28.70 11.56 14.44
CA ALA A 309 -29.47 10.40 14.93
C ALA A 309 -29.14 9.97 16.36
N ASN A 310 -28.04 10.46 16.97
CA ASN A 310 -27.65 10.13 18.34
C ASN A 310 -27.62 11.32 19.31
N ALA A 311 -28.46 12.34 19.08
CA ALA A 311 -28.67 13.44 20.05
C ALA A 311 -29.09 12.95 21.45
N ALA A 312 -29.64 11.73 21.57
CA ALA A 312 -29.98 11.09 22.84
C ALA A 312 -28.76 10.52 23.59
N ALA A 313 -27.80 9.90 22.89
CA ALA A 313 -26.59 9.35 23.52
C ALA A 313 -25.62 10.47 23.97
N THR A 314 -25.54 11.57 23.23
CA THR A 314 -24.73 12.74 23.62
C THR A 314 -25.30 13.49 24.83
N ARG A 315 -26.62 13.33 25.13
CA ARG A 315 -27.23 13.88 26.36
C ARG A 315 -26.85 13.10 27.62
N ALA A 316 -26.65 11.78 27.51
CA ALA A 316 -26.30 10.94 28.66
C ALA A 316 -24.84 11.09 29.14
N ALA A 317 -23.95 11.62 28.30
CA ALA A 317 -22.55 11.90 28.65
C ALA A 317 -22.30 13.32 29.19
N ARG A 318 -23.35 14.16 29.28
CA ARG A 318 -23.22 15.56 29.72
C ARG A 318 -23.17 15.62 31.25
N PRO A 319 -22.13 16.20 31.88
CA PRO A 319 -22.14 16.38 33.32
C PRO A 319 -23.29 17.33 33.72
N ALA A 320 -24.05 16.94 34.73
CA ALA A 320 -24.96 17.82 35.43
C ALA A 320 -24.11 18.82 36.24
N GLY A 321 -23.68 19.89 35.59
CA GLY A 321 -22.89 20.95 36.19
C GLY A 321 -22.85 22.16 35.26
N THR A 322 -23.24 23.30 35.82
CA THR A 322 -23.27 24.66 35.24
C THR A 322 -24.33 24.92 34.16
N ALA A 323 -25.52 25.26 34.64
CA ALA A 323 -26.35 26.28 34.01
C ALA A 323 -25.59 27.61 34.05
N GLY A 324 -25.23 28.16 32.89
CA GLY A 324 -24.53 29.44 32.79
C GLY A 324 -24.40 29.90 31.33
N THR A 325 -25.22 30.90 30.98
CA THR A 325 -25.10 31.85 29.86
C THR A 325 -24.95 31.33 28.42
N ALA A 326 -25.89 31.73 27.57
CA ALA A 326 -25.86 31.60 26.11
C ALA A 326 -24.66 32.36 25.51
N GLY A 327 -23.51 31.71 25.46
CA GLY A 327 -22.37 32.08 24.62
C GLY A 327 -22.22 31.03 23.51
N THR A 328 -21.79 31.49 22.33
CA THR A 328 -21.37 30.71 21.16
C THR A 328 -20.27 29.69 21.50
N ALA A 329 -20.60 28.64 22.24
CA ALA A 329 -19.65 27.63 22.70
C ALA A 329 -19.32 26.66 21.56
N GLU A 330 -18.02 26.43 21.34
CA GLU A 330 -17.52 25.38 20.45
C GLU A 330 -18.16 24.04 20.83
N ARG A 331 -18.72 23.33 19.84
CA ARG A 331 -19.38 22.04 20.06
C ARG A 331 -18.40 20.91 19.80
N MET A 332 -18.23 20.00 20.75
CA MET A 332 -17.40 18.80 20.55
C MET A 332 -18.15 17.73 19.76
N MET A 333 -17.48 17.13 18.77
CA MET A 333 -18.01 16.04 17.96
C MET A 333 -17.35 14.72 18.35
N TYR A 334 -18.18 13.75 18.76
CA TYR A 334 -17.77 12.43 19.23
C TYR A 334 -17.96 11.37 18.13
N PRO A 335 -17.23 10.25 18.18
CA PRO A 335 -17.44 9.15 17.23
C PRO A 335 -18.84 8.56 17.38
N LEU A 336 -19.50 8.28 16.26
CA LEU A 336 -20.91 7.85 16.25
C LEU A 336 -21.12 6.38 16.64
N SER A 337 -20.14 5.50 16.39
CA SER A 337 -20.27 4.06 16.62
C SER A 337 -19.04 3.43 17.29
N PHE A 338 -18.38 4.15 18.20
CA PHE A 338 -17.19 3.65 18.88
C PHE A 338 -17.52 2.53 19.89
N ASP A 339 -17.01 1.32 19.65
CA ASP A 339 -17.16 0.19 20.56
C ASP A 339 -16.13 0.27 21.71
N HIS A 340 -16.55 0.93 22.80
CA HIS A 340 -15.74 1.10 24.01
C HIS A 340 -15.25 -0.21 24.62
N ARG A 341 -16.11 -1.25 24.65
CA ARG A 341 -15.74 -2.55 25.24
C ARG A 341 -14.59 -3.21 24.49
N ARG A 342 -14.58 -3.03 23.18
CA ARG A 342 -13.57 -3.62 22.29
C ARG A 342 -12.29 -2.79 22.22
N ASN A 343 -12.40 -1.46 22.22
CA ASN A 343 -11.31 -0.57 21.86
C ASN A 343 -10.56 -0.01 23.08
N ASP A 344 -11.24 0.31 24.20
CA ASP A 344 -10.65 1.11 25.29
C ASP A 344 -9.37 0.49 25.86
N SER A 345 -9.36 -0.83 26.03
CA SER A 345 -8.19 -1.58 26.54
C SER A 345 -6.96 -1.56 25.64
N LEU A 346 -7.10 -1.11 24.40
CA LEU A 346 -6.01 -1.10 23.40
C LEU A 346 -5.28 0.24 23.33
N PHE A 347 -5.82 1.28 23.95
CA PHE A 347 -5.29 2.64 23.90
C PHE A 347 -4.65 3.07 25.22
N PRO A 348 -3.66 3.99 25.18
CA PRO A 348 -3.08 4.52 26.39
C PRO A 348 -4.09 5.42 27.15
N PRO A 349 -3.98 5.52 28.49
CA PRO A 349 -4.84 6.38 29.31
C PRO A 349 -4.78 7.87 28.92
N THR A 350 -3.73 8.29 28.23
CA THR A 350 -3.59 9.66 27.71
C THR A 350 -4.60 10.01 26.61
N VAL A 351 -5.27 9.02 26.03
CA VAL A 351 -6.36 9.21 25.05
C VAL A 351 -7.72 8.97 25.70
N PHE A 352 -7.76 8.06 26.69
CA PHE A 352 -8.96 7.70 27.42
C PHE A 352 -8.83 8.00 28.91
N GLN A 353 -9.52 9.03 29.37
CA GLN A 353 -9.67 9.33 30.79
C GLN A 353 -11.00 8.75 31.28
N ASP A 354 -10.96 7.88 32.28
CA ASP A 354 -12.15 7.23 32.87
C ASP A 354 -13.07 6.54 31.83
N GLY A 355 -12.47 5.90 30.82
CA GLY A 355 -13.20 5.23 29.74
C GLY A 355 -13.83 6.18 28.71
N ARG A 356 -13.43 7.46 28.70
CA ARG A 356 -13.94 8.48 27.77
C ARG A 356 -12.80 9.15 27.02
N LEU A 357 -13.05 9.51 25.77
CA LEU A 357 -12.08 10.26 24.96
C LEU A 357 -11.84 11.64 25.59
N ASP A 358 -10.57 11.99 25.80
CA ASP A 358 -10.18 13.26 26.41
C ASP A 358 -10.45 14.44 25.44
N PRO A 359 -11.36 15.39 25.78
CA PRO A 359 -11.65 16.57 24.96
C PRO A 359 -10.43 17.46 24.68
N ALA A 360 -9.40 17.43 25.53
CA ALA A 360 -8.17 18.19 25.32
C ALA A 360 -7.37 17.70 24.09
N THR A 361 -7.59 16.46 23.67
CA THR A 361 -6.92 15.84 22.52
C THR A 361 -7.69 16.01 21.21
N ALA A 362 -8.85 16.68 21.20
CA ALA A 362 -9.67 16.83 20.00
C ALA A 362 -9.00 17.72 18.94
N ALA A 363 -9.20 17.36 17.67
CA ALA A 363 -8.81 18.19 16.54
C ALA A 363 -9.51 19.57 16.61
N PRO A 364 -8.82 20.67 16.23
CA PRO A 364 -9.36 22.02 16.27
C PRO A 364 -10.55 22.23 15.34
N ASP A 365 -10.65 21.49 14.24
CA ASP A 365 -11.80 21.50 13.35
C ASP A 365 -11.92 20.22 12.49
N ALA A 366 -12.96 20.14 11.67
CA ALA A 366 -13.22 19.02 10.77
C ALA A 366 -12.14 18.86 9.68
N THR A 367 -11.44 19.94 9.30
CA THR A 367 -10.37 19.88 8.30
C THR A 367 -9.16 19.17 8.87
N ASP A 368 -8.71 19.57 10.06
CA ASP A 368 -7.60 18.92 10.75
C ASP A 368 -7.93 17.47 11.12
N PHE A 369 -9.16 17.20 11.56
CA PHE A 369 -9.64 15.84 11.80
C PHE A 369 -9.49 14.93 10.57
N LEU A 370 -9.96 15.39 9.40
CA LEU A 370 -9.85 14.63 8.15
C LEU A 370 -8.39 14.47 7.71
N GLN A 371 -7.56 15.49 7.87
CA GLN A 371 -6.13 15.41 7.56
C GLN A 371 -5.39 14.39 8.41
N ARG A 372 -5.65 14.36 9.73
CA ARG A 372 -5.06 13.36 10.64
C ARG A 372 -5.55 11.95 10.33
N ASN A 373 -6.82 11.78 9.98
CA ASN A 373 -7.34 10.50 9.52
C ASN A 373 -6.69 10.06 8.20
N ASP A 374 -6.50 10.96 7.24
CA ASP A 374 -5.80 10.68 5.99
C ASP A 374 -4.35 10.23 6.26
N GLN A 375 -3.66 10.92 7.17
CA GLN A 375 -2.31 10.55 7.61
C GLN A 375 -2.28 9.17 8.28
N ALA A 376 -3.26 8.85 9.13
CA ALA A 376 -3.37 7.55 9.76
C ALA A 376 -3.60 6.43 8.74
N TYR A 377 -4.47 6.61 7.74
CA TYR A 377 -4.65 5.61 6.67
C TYR A 377 -3.38 5.42 5.84
N ARG A 378 -2.67 6.50 5.49
CA ARG A 378 -1.38 6.43 4.80
C ARG A 378 -0.35 5.68 5.65
N LEU A 379 -0.28 5.96 6.94
CA LEU A 379 0.61 5.28 7.86
C LEU A 379 0.33 3.78 7.92
N LEU A 380 -0.93 3.40 8.05
CA LEU A 380 -1.34 1.99 8.06
C LEU A 380 -1.03 1.30 6.73
N PHE A 381 -1.31 1.95 5.61
CA PHE A 381 -0.96 1.43 4.28
C PHE A 381 0.55 1.27 4.12
N LEU A 382 1.36 2.27 4.47
CA LEU A 382 2.82 2.19 4.39
C LEU A 382 3.39 1.15 5.35
N ALA A 383 2.80 0.97 6.53
CA ALA A 383 3.18 -0.09 7.45
C ALA A 383 2.86 -1.47 6.88
N LEU A 384 1.70 -1.65 6.22
CA LEU A 384 1.36 -2.87 5.49
C LEU A 384 2.32 -3.12 4.32
N TYR A 385 2.56 -2.09 3.50
CA TYR A 385 3.41 -2.15 2.30
C TYR A 385 4.85 -2.52 2.67
N SER A 386 5.41 -1.89 3.71
CA SER A 386 6.77 -2.17 4.21
C SER A 386 6.89 -3.47 5.02
N GLY A 387 5.78 -4.18 5.28
CA GLY A 387 5.75 -5.39 6.10
C GLY A 387 5.91 -5.14 7.61
N ARG A 388 5.91 -3.89 8.07
CA ARG A 388 5.92 -3.54 9.50
C ARG A 388 4.60 -3.88 10.20
N LEU A 389 3.50 -3.79 9.47
CA LEU A 389 2.17 -4.23 9.90
C LEU A 389 1.77 -5.45 9.08
N ALA A 390 1.45 -6.56 9.75
CA ALA A 390 0.98 -7.78 9.11
C ALA A 390 -0.40 -8.10 9.66
N LEU A 391 -1.42 -8.02 8.82
CA LEU A 391 -2.80 -8.31 9.16
C LEU A 391 -3.25 -9.61 8.48
N SER A 392 -4.41 -10.11 8.89
CA SER A 392 -5.14 -11.11 8.12
C SER A 392 -5.35 -10.63 6.67
N PRO A 393 -5.54 -11.55 5.69
CA PRO A 393 -5.82 -11.16 4.31
C PRO A 393 -6.99 -10.18 4.19
N ALA A 394 -8.05 -10.39 4.98
CA ALA A 394 -9.23 -9.52 5.01
C ALA A 394 -8.90 -8.13 5.59
N GLY A 395 -8.18 -8.06 6.71
CA GLY A 395 -7.78 -6.79 7.32
C GLY A 395 -6.84 -5.97 6.43
N ALA A 396 -5.88 -6.64 5.77
CA ALA A 396 -4.97 -6.01 4.82
C ALA A 396 -5.73 -5.53 3.56
N ALA A 397 -6.68 -6.31 3.05
CA ALA A 397 -7.50 -5.93 1.89
C ALA A 397 -8.36 -4.70 2.22
N LEU A 398 -8.95 -4.67 3.40
CA LEU A 398 -9.77 -3.56 3.86
C LEU A 398 -8.98 -2.24 3.93
N ILE A 399 -7.83 -2.23 4.60
CA ILE A 399 -7.01 -1.00 4.72
C ILE A 399 -6.53 -0.51 3.35
N ARG A 400 -6.16 -1.43 2.45
CA ARG A 400 -5.78 -1.06 1.07
C ARG A 400 -6.93 -0.46 0.29
N ASP A 401 -8.09 -1.11 0.30
CA ASP A 401 -9.24 -0.63 -0.46
C ASP A 401 -9.71 0.75 0.05
N ILE A 402 -9.67 0.95 1.37
CA ILE A 402 -9.90 2.27 1.97
C ILE A 402 -8.81 3.26 1.53
N HIS A 403 -7.52 2.91 1.62
CA HIS A 403 -6.44 3.81 1.20
C HIS A 403 -6.56 4.21 -0.28
N ALA A 404 -6.81 3.24 -1.16
CA ALA A 404 -7.02 3.47 -2.58
C ALA A 404 -8.20 4.41 -2.81
N ALA A 405 -9.38 4.10 -2.24
CA ALA A 405 -10.60 4.86 -2.49
C ALA A 405 -10.66 6.21 -1.79
N VAL A 406 -10.10 6.33 -0.58
CA VAL A 406 -10.25 7.51 0.28
C VAL A 406 -9.07 8.47 0.11
N ILE A 407 -7.87 7.95 -0.15
CA ILE A 407 -6.63 8.74 -0.23
C ILE A 407 -6.15 8.87 -1.68
N GLN A 408 -5.89 7.76 -2.36
CA GLN A 408 -5.23 7.77 -3.66
C GLN A 408 -6.15 8.29 -4.78
N GLU A 409 -7.35 7.74 -4.93
CA GLU A 409 -8.30 8.10 -5.99
C GLU A 409 -8.58 9.63 -5.99
N PRO A 410 -8.94 10.28 -4.87
CA PRO A 410 -9.14 11.74 -4.85
C PRO A 410 -7.86 12.53 -5.12
N ALA A 411 -6.70 12.05 -4.66
CA ALA A 411 -5.44 12.75 -4.88
C ALA A 411 -4.95 12.62 -6.34
N GLN A 412 -5.17 11.47 -6.99
CA GLN A 412 -4.95 11.27 -8.41
C GLN A 412 -5.86 12.18 -9.24
N GLN A 413 -7.16 12.27 -8.91
CA GLN A 413 -8.07 13.21 -9.58
C GLN A 413 -7.59 14.65 -9.47
N ARG A 414 -7.12 15.08 -8.28
CA ARG A 414 -6.53 16.42 -8.11
C ARG A 414 -5.26 16.61 -8.94
N LEU A 415 -4.40 15.59 -9.01
CA LEU A 415 -3.19 15.61 -9.84
C LEU A 415 -3.53 15.69 -11.33
N GLU A 416 -4.49 14.93 -11.81
CA GLU A 416 -4.96 14.96 -13.20
C GLU A 416 -5.56 16.33 -13.56
N VAL A 417 -6.37 16.92 -12.68
CA VAL A 417 -6.87 18.29 -12.85
C VAL A 417 -5.71 19.29 -12.91
N ALA A 418 -4.71 19.14 -12.05
CA ALA A 418 -3.53 20.00 -12.09
C ALA A 418 -2.75 19.84 -13.41
N LEU A 419 -2.54 18.61 -13.88
CA LEU A 419 -1.85 18.30 -15.14
C LEU A 419 -2.60 18.86 -16.36
N THR A 420 -3.91 18.66 -16.43
CA THR A 420 -4.77 19.14 -17.53
C THR A 420 -4.91 20.66 -17.54
N SER A 421 -4.91 21.31 -16.38
CA SER A 421 -4.98 22.77 -16.27
C SER A 421 -3.72 23.50 -16.76
N GLY A 422 -2.62 22.79 -17.03
CA GLY A 422 -1.34 23.37 -17.43
C GLY A 422 -0.63 24.16 -16.33
N GLN A 423 -1.13 24.12 -15.09
CA GLN A 423 -0.45 24.66 -13.91
C GLN A 423 0.56 23.64 -13.37
N PRO A 424 1.72 24.09 -12.87
CA PRO A 424 2.17 25.47 -12.67
C PRO A 424 2.92 26.08 -13.87
N LEU A 425 3.05 25.37 -15.01
CA LEU A 425 3.81 25.84 -16.17
C LEU A 425 3.33 27.20 -16.67
N ALA A 426 2.01 27.36 -16.79
CA ALA A 426 1.39 28.59 -17.24
C ALA A 426 1.75 29.80 -16.36
N ALA A 427 1.99 29.59 -15.06
CA ALA A 427 2.46 30.63 -14.16
C ALA A 427 3.96 30.89 -14.32
N LEU A 428 4.79 29.85 -14.43
CA LEU A 428 6.24 29.99 -14.64
C LEU A 428 6.60 30.72 -15.94
N VAL A 429 5.90 30.41 -17.03
CA VAL A 429 6.13 31.03 -18.35
C VAL A 429 5.82 32.53 -18.36
N LYS A 430 4.92 33.00 -17.48
CA LYS A 430 4.58 34.42 -17.34
C LYS A 430 5.63 35.21 -16.56
N LEU A 431 6.56 34.55 -15.88
CA LEU A 431 7.61 35.23 -15.13
C LEU A 431 8.74 35.71 -16.07
N PRO A 432 9.49 36.75 -15.69
CA PRO A 432 10.71 37.12 -16.41
C PRO A 432 11.66 35.93 -16.52
N GLU A 433 12.25 35.71 -17.69
CA GLU A 433 13.06 34.52 -17.96
C GLU A 433 14.18 34.33 -16.94
N ARG A 434 14.85 35.42 -16.55
CA ARG A 434 15.92 35.40 -15.54
C ARG A 434 15.46 34.83 -14.19
N VAL A 435 14.23 35.16 -13.78
CA VAL A 435 13.63 34.72 -12.50
C VAL A 435 13.28 33.24 -12.60
N ALA A 436 12.61 32.83 -13.69
CA ALA A 436 12.24 31.44 -13.91
C ALA A 436 13.48 30.54 -13.99
N ARG A 437 14.51 30.96 -14.73
CA ARG A 437 15.80 30.29 -14.82
C ARG A 437 16.44 30.14 -13.44
N ARG A 438 16.53 31.23 -12.67
CA ARG A 438 17.16 31.20 -11.35
C ARG A 438 16.41 30.32 -10.36
N ALA A 439 15.08 30.32 -10.40
CA ALA A 439 14.26 29.42 -9.58
C ALA A 439 14.55 27.95 -9.92
N VAL A 440 14.61 27.60 -11.20
CA VAL A 440 14.96 26.25 -11.67
C VAL A 440 16.40 25.87 -11.28
N GLU A 441 17.37 26.77 -11.40
CA GLU A 441 18.76 26.53 -11.01
C GLU A 441 18.89 26.21 -9.51
N LEU A 442 18.17 26.94 -8.65
CA LEU A 442 18.18 26.79 -7.20
C LEU A 442 17.34 25.60 -6.69
N SER A 443 16.45 25.04 -7.51
CA SER A 443 15.62 23.89 -7.14
C SER A 443 16.43 22.60 -7.13
N ASP A 444 16.08 21.63 -6.29
CA ASP A 444 16.70 20.31 -6.37
C ASP A 444 16.10 19.45 -7.50
N ALA A 445 16.73 18.31 -7.79
CA ALA A 445 16.29 17.42 -8.86
C ALA A 445 14.93 16.75 -8.57
N ARG A 446 14.59 16.56 -7.29
CA ARG A 446 13.33 15.91 -6.86
C ARG A 446 12.14 16.82 -7.12
N LEU A 447 12.23 18.08 -6.70
CA LEU A 447 11.22 19.10 -6.93
C LEU A 447 10.99 19.33 -8.43
N LEU A 448 12.08 19.38 -9.23
CA LEU A 448 11.96 19.51 -10.69
C LEU A 448 11.37 18.26 -11.35
N ALA A 449 11.65 17.06 -10.83
CA ALA A 449 11.01 15.82 -11.30
C ALA A 449 9.51 15.80 -10.97
N SER A 450 9.12 16.17 -9.74
CA SER A 450 7.72 16.35 -9.32
C SER A 450 6.97 17.35 -10.21
N LEU A 451 7.62 18.46 -10.52
CA LEU A 451 7.13 19.50 -11.42
C LEU A 451 6.92 18.99 -12.85
N ALA A 452 7.90 18.26 -13.39
CA ALA A 452 7.90 17.76 -14.77
C ALA A 452 7.05 16.49 -14.97
N HIS A 453 6.71 15.78 -13.89
CA HIS A 453 5.94 14.54 -13.96
C HIS A 453 4.64 14.72 -14.76
N GLY A 454 4.36 13.79 -15.68
CA GLY A 454 3.17 13.78 -16.52
C GLY A 454 3.06 14.92 -17.54
N SER A 455 4.09 15.77 -17.69
CA SER A 455 4.03 16.95 -18.57
C SER A 455 5.32 17.12 -19.39
N PRO A 456 5.37 16.55 -20.61
CA PRO A 456 6.49 16.74 -21.54
C PRO A 456 6.84 18.22 -21.80
N PRO A 457 5.86 19.15 -21.94
CA PRO A 457 6.17 20.57 -22.09
C PRO A 457 6.91 21.17 -20.89
N VAL A 458 6.53 20.79 -19.66
CA VAL A 458 7.23 21.25 -18.46
C VAL A 458 8.65 20.72 -18.44
N LEU A 459 8.83 19.43 -18.70
CA LEU A 459 10.16 18.81 -18.72
C LEU A 459 11.10 19.53 -19.71
N ALA A 460 10.64 19.81 -20.92
CA ALA A 460 11.41 20.55 -21.91
C ALA A 460 11.76 21.97 -21.43
N PHE A 461 10.79 22.67 -20.83
CA PHE A 461 10.97 24.03 -20.32
C PHE A 461 12.02 24.11 -19.20
N VAL A 462 12.01 23.19 -18.23
CA VAL A 462 12.98 23.21 -17.13
C VAL A 462 14.35 22.64 -17.54
N SER A 463 14.38 21.66 -18.45
CA SER A 463 15.61 20.98 -18.85
C SER A 463 16.58 21.91 -19.59
N ARG A 464 16.07 22.93 -20.30
CA ARG A 464 16.88 23.91 -21.04
C ARG A 464 17.87 24.69 -20.18
N TRP A 465 17.62 24.78 -18.87
CA TRP A 465 18.47 25.48 -17.91
C TRP A 465 19.21 24.56 -16.94
N CYS A 466 18.97 23.25 -17.01
CA CYS A 466 19.61 22.27 -16.15
C CYS A 466 20.92 21.77 -16.78
N SER A 467 21.95 21.58 -15.96
CA SER A 467 23.17 20.89 -16.40
C SER A 467 22.88 19.42 -16.71
N ARG A 468 23.72 18.76 -17.52
CA ARG A 468 23.57 17.31 -17.83
C ARG A 468 23.49 16.45 -16.57
N ARG A 469 24.29 16.77 -15.54
CA ARG A 469 24.26 16.09 -14.24
C ARG A 469 22.90 16.26 -13.54
N LYS A 470 22.33 17.46 -13.55
CA LYS A 470 21.03 17.74 -12.94
C LYS A 470 19.89 17.08 -13.72
N GLN A 471 19.95 17.06 -15.05
CA GLN A 471 19.00 16.34 -15.90
C GLN A 471 19.01 14.82 -15.62
N ALA A 472 20.18 14.21 -15.45
CA ALA A 472 20.28 12.80 -15.06
C ALA A 472 19.65 12.55 -13.68
N ALA A 473 19.98 13.38 -12.68
CA ALA A 473 19.37 13.28 -11.35
C ALA A 473 17.84 13.47 -11.37
N MET A 474 17.32 14.34 -12.24
CA MET A 474 15.87 14.51 -12.44
C MET A 474 15.24 13.28 -13.06
N ALA A 475 15.89 12.65 -14.04
CA ALA A 475 15.41 11.42 -14.65
C ALA A 475 15.36 10.26 -13.63
N ASP A 476 16.37 10.16 -12.77
CA ASP A 476 16.41 9.16 -11.69
C ASP A 476 15.29 9.40 -10.68
N ALA A 477 15.10 10.65 -10.23
CA ALA A 477 14.02 11.04 -9.35
C ALA A 477 12.63 10.82 -9.98
N GLY A 478 12.50 11.06 -11.29
CA GLY A 478 11.29 10.78 -12.06
C GLY A 478 10.93 9.29 -12.07
N ARG A 479 11.90 8.40 -12.31
CA ARG A 479 11.68 6.94 -12.25
C ARG A 479 11.29 6.47 -10.85
N LEU A 480 11.87 7.04 -9.80
CA LEU A 480 11.49 6.73 -8.42
C LEU A 480 10.06 7.20 -8.11
N LEU A 481 9.70 8.40 -8.57
CA LEU A 481 8.34 8.94 -8.41
C LEU A 481 7.30 8.09 -9.17
N GLU A 482 7.57 7.70 -10.40
CA GLU A 482 6.69 6.84 -11.21
C GLU A 482 6.45 5.49 -10.53
N ARG A 483 7.51 4.85 -10.01
CA ARG A 483 7.38 3.63 -9.21
C ARG A 483 6.54 3.86 -7.96
N ALA A 484 6.82 4.93 -7.22
CA ALA A 484 6.08 5.24 -6.00
C ALA A 484 4.59 5.50 -6.27
N LEU A 485 4.25 6.14 -7.40
CA LEU A 485 2.87 6.37 -7.85
C LEU A 485 2.19 5.07 -8.29
N ALA A 486 2.89 4.22 -9.05
CA ALA A 486 2.38 2.91 -9.47
C ALA A 486 2.09 2.00 -8.27
N ASP A 487 2.97 2.02 -7.27
CA ASP A 487 2.80 1.28 -6.02
C ASP A 487 1.81 1.95 -5.05
N GLY A 488 1.38 3.17 -5.37
CA GLY A 488 0.47 3.94 -4.54
C GLY A 488 1.06 4.45 -3.21
N THR A 489 2.38 4.35 -3.06
CA THR A 489 3.14 4.84 -1.90
C THR A 489 3.51 6.32 -1.99
N ALA A 490 3.39 6.91 -3.18
CA ALA A 490 3.66 8.32 -3.39
C ALA A 490 2.66 9.18 -2.62
N ASP A 491 3.18 10.20 -1.93
CA ASP A 491 2.35 11.23 -1.37
C ASP A 491 1.93 12.21 -2.47
N SER A 492 0.77 11.95 -3.07
CA SER A 492 0.20 12.80 -4.12
C SER A 492 -0.07 14.24 -3.66
N ASP A 493 -0.29 14.48 -2.36
CA ASP A 493 -0.49 15.83 -1.83
C ASP A 493 0.84 16.56 -1.70
N GLN A 494 1.88 15.87 -1.25
CA GLN A 494 3.25 16.38 -1.32
C GLN A 494 3.69 16.62 -2.77
N LEU A 495 3.32 15.75 -3.70
CA LEU A 495 3.60 15.96 -5.13
C LEU A 495 2.94 17.24 -5.65
N LEU A 496 1.66 17.47 -5.31
CA LEU A 496 0.97 18.71 -5.65
C LEU A 496 1.64 19.94 -4.99
N ALA A 497 2.05 19.82 -3.72
CA ALA A 497 2.77 20.88 -3.02
C ALA A 497 4.13 21.17 -3.68
N ASP A 498 4.92 20.15 -4.01
CA ASP A 498 6.21 20.26 -4.71
C ASP A 498 6.05 20.96 -6.06
N ARG A 499 4.97 20.64 -6.80
CA ARG A 499 4.66 21.30 -8.07
C ARG A 499 4.43 22.79 -7.88
N VAL A 500 3.76 23.22 -6.81
CA VAL A 500 3.53 24.65 -6.55
C VAL A 500 4.75 25.32 -5.92
N ALA A 501 5.59 24.60 -5.18
CA ALA A 501 6.75 25.12 -4.47
C ALA A 501 7.76 25.85 -5.37
N ILE A 502 7.87 25.46 -6.65
CA ILE A 502 8.69 26.20 -7.63
C ILE A 502 8.24 27.65 -7.81
N LEU A 503 6.94 27.94 -7.68
CA LEU A 503 6.39 29.29 -7.77
C LEU A 503 6.76 30.11 -6.54
N ASP A 504 6.79 29.49 -5.36
CA ASP A 504 7.25 30.14 -4.14
C ASP A 504 8.75 30.44 -4.21
N GLN A 505 9.52 29.52 -4.76
CA GLN A 505 10.94 29.76 -5.02
C GLN A 505 11.16 30.90 -6.02
N ALA A 506 10.35 30.98 -7.07
CA ALA A 506 10.40 32.10 -8.00
C ALA A 506 10.00 33.43 -7.35
N ARG A 507 8.99 33.45 -6.46
CA ARG A 507 8.63 34.63 -5.67
C ARG A 507 9.77 35.09 -4.77
N ALA A 508 10.49 34.16 -4.14
CA ALA A 508 11.65 34.46 -3.32
C ALA A 508 12.81 35.08 -4.13
N VAL A 509 13.06 34.57 -5.35
CA VAL A 509 14.03 35.16 -6.28
C VAL A 509 13.65 36.60 -6.63
N MET A 510 12.39 36.86 -7.01
CA MET A 510 11.94 38.23 -7.33
C MET A 510 12.10 39.19 -6.15
N ALA A 511 11.74 38.75 -4.94
CA ALA A 511 11.88 39.56 -3.74
C ALA A 511 13.35 39.92 -3.46
N THR A 512 14.27 39.02 -3.79
CA THR A 512 15.72 39.25 -3.62
C THR A 512 16.23 40.24 -4.67
N GLU A 513 15.91 40.03 -5.96
CA GLU A 513 16.31 40.95 -7.04
C GLU A 513 15.82 42.38 -6.80
N ARG A 514 14.60 42.54 -6.26
CA ARG A 514 14.04 43.85 -5.94
C ARG A 514 14.84 44.56 -4.84
N ARG A 515 15.22 43.85 -3.78
CA ARG A 515 16.05 44.41 -2.70
C ARG A 515 17.42 44.85 -3.23
N ASP A 516 18.03 44.04 -4.10
CA ASP A 516 19.34 44.36 -4.68
C ASP A 516 19.26 45.61 -5.58
N GLN A 517 18.18 45.76 -6.36
CA GLN A 517 17.94 46.95 -7.16
C GLN A 517 17.72 48.21 -6.30
N GLU A 518 16.94 48.09 -5.23
CA GLU A 518 16.70 49.20 -4.29
C GLU A 518 18.00 49.62 -3.58
N GLN A 519 18.85 48.67 -3.19
CA GLN A 519 20.17 48.93 -2.60
C GLN A 519 21.14 49.58 -3.61
N GLU A 520 21.16 49.11 -4.85
CA GLU A 520 22.01 49.67 -5.91
C GLU A 520 21.58 51.10 -6.27
N LEU A 521 20.26 51.35 -6.37
CA LEU A 521 19.72 52.71 -6.55
C LEU A 521 20.08 53.63 -5.37
N ALA A 522 20.01 53.13 -4.14
CA ALA A 522 20.42 53.88 -2.96
C ALA A 522 21.94 54.19 -2.96
N ARG A 523 22.78 53.24 -3.40
CA ARG A 523 24.23 53.47 -3.56
C ARG A 523 24.52 54.52 -4.63
N ARG A 524 23.79 54.49 -5.76
CA ARG A 524 23.91 55.48 -6.83
C ARG A 524 23.44 56.87 -6.43
N ARG A 525 22.46 57.00 -5.53
CA ARG A 525 22.02 58.30 -4.98
C ARG A 525 23.00 58.88 -3.94
N ARG A 526 23.88 58.06 -3.37
CA ARG A 526 24.89 58.48 -2.39
C ARG A 526 26.24 58.85 -3.04
N ARG A 527 26.43 58.46 -4.29
CA ARG A 527 27.55 58.88 -5.14
C ARG A 527 27.12 60.10 -5.94
#